data_AF-A0A5J6YWL6-F1
#
_entry.id   AF-A0A5J6YWL6-F1
#
_cell.length_a   1.000
_cell.length_b   1.000
_cell.length_c   1.000
_cell.angle_alpha   90.00
_cell.angle_beta   90.00
_cell.angle_gamma   90.00
#
_symmetry.space_group_name_H-M   'P 1'
#
loop_
_entity.id
_entity.type
_entity.pdbx_description
1 polymer ?
#
loop_
_entity_poly.entity_id
_entity_poly.type
_entity_poly.pdbx_seq_one_letter_code
_entity_poly.pdbx_strand_id
1 'polypeptide(L)'
;MKKDAGFTILELLIVLAVVVILALFLIPNLVGARDKAHDTASIIYGRNMLTHATAWLADEPTHKVSDLQTACLDATYVAEGAESIFPVSVSACEVQKLGADAYGIKVTSRTGNEFQFRN
;
A
#
# COMPACT_ATOMS: atom_id res chain seq x y z
N MET A 1 39.37 -29.04 36.68
CA MET A 1 37.92 -29.29 36.43
C MET A 1 37.26 -27.92 36.33
N LYS A 2 36.85 -27.50 35.12
CA LYS A 2 36.08 -26.27 34.93
C LYS A 2 34.64 -26.55 35.40
N LYS A 3 34.12 -25.78 36.35
CA LYS A 3 32.70 -25.79 36.67
C LYS A 3 32.00 -24.97 35.59
N ASP A 4 31.21 -25.62 34.76
CA ASP A 4 30.30 -24.92 33.86
C ASP A 4 29.24 -24.26 34.75
N ALA A 5 29.31 -22.93 34.85
CA ALA A 5 28.28 -22.13 35.47
C ALA A 5 27.06 -22.16 34.54
N GLY A 6 26.12 -23.06 34.84
CA GLY A 6 24.85 -23.14 34.12
C GLY A 6 23.97 -21.93 34.40
N PHE A 7 23.22 -21.49 33.39
CA PHE A 7 22.18 -20.47 33.52
C PHE A 7 21.07 -21.00 34.43
N THR A 8 20.64 -20.22 35.43
CA THR A 8 19.59 -20.67 36.33
C THR A 8 18.23 -20.59 35.63
N ILE A 9 17.33 -21.52 35.96
CA ILE A 9 15.95 -21.49 35.44
C ILE A 9 15.25 -20.18 35.85
N LEU A 10 15.55 -19.67 37.05
CA LEU A 10 14.98 -18.41 37.54
C LEU A 10 15.40 -17.21 36.69
N GLU A 11 16.66 -17.12 36.26
CA GLU A 11 17.13 -16.07 35.36
C GLU A 11 16.39 -16.11 34.02
N LEU A 12 16.16 -17.31 33.46
CA LEU A 12 15.39 -17.44 32.22
C LEU A 12 13.93 -17.01 32.39
N LEU A 13 13.33 -17.34 33.53
CA LEU A 13 11.93 -17.01 33.82
C LEU A 13 11.72 -15.50 33.96
N ILE A 14 12.62 -14.79 34.66
CA ILE A 14 12.51 -13.33 34.81
C ILE A 14 12.73 -12.62 33.46
N VAL A 15 13.71 -13.07 32.68
CA VAL A 15 13.97 -12.49 31.35
C VAL A 15 12.75 -12.68 30.44
N LEU A 16 12.15 -13.87 30.42
CA LEU A 16 10.93 -14.13 29.65
C LEU A 16 9.76 -13.26 30.13
N ALA A 17 9.59 -13.12 31.45
CA ALA A 17 8.53 -12.28 32.00
C ALA A 17 8.64 -10.82 31.54
N VAL A 18 9.85 -10.24 31.55
CA VAL A 18 10.07 -8.86 31.07
C VAL A 18 9.85 -8.76 29.56
N VAL A 19 10.36 -9.70 28.76
CA VAL A 19 10.15 -9.70 27.30
C VAL A 19 8.67 -9.78 26.95
N VAL A 20 7.88 -10.60 27.64
CA VAL A 20 6.43 -10.69 27.44
C VAL A 20 5.75 -9.35 27.76
N ILE A 21 6.07 -8.71 28.88
CA ILE A 21 5.50 -7.41 29.25
C ILE A 21 5.83 -6.33 28.20
N LEU A 22 7.08 -6.27 27.73
CA LEU A 22 7.48 -5.32 26.70
C LEU A 22 6.80 -5.58 25.35
N ALA A 23 6.70 -6.85 24.95
CA ALA A 23 6.05 -7.25 23.71
C ALA A 23 4.57 -6.86 23.67
N LEU A 24 3.87 -6.93 24.80
CA LEU A 24 2.44 -6.54 24.90
C LEU A 24 2.19 -5.08 24.50
N PHE A 25 3.09 -4.16 24.86
CA PHE A 25 2.96 -2.75 24.48
C PHE A 25 3.50 -2.46 23.08
N LEU A 26 4.58 -3.15 22.69
CA LEU A 26 5.28 -2.85 21.44
C LEU A 26 4.56 -3.40 20.20
N ILE A 27 4.03 -4.63 20.25
CA ILE A 27 3.38 -5.29 19.12
C ILE A 27 2.20 -4.49 18.55
N PRO A 28 1.21 -4.03 19.33
CA PRO A 28 0.07 -3.31 18.75
C PRO A 28 0.48 -2.00 18.08
N ASN A 29 1.45 -1.27 18.66
CA ASN A 29 1.97 -0.04 18.08
C ASN A 29 2.71 -0.31 16.75
N LEU A 30 3.54 -1.36 16.71
CA LEU A 30 4.28 -1.74 15.51
C LEU A 30 3.34 -2.15 14.36
N VAL A 31 2.27 -2.90 14.65
CA VAL A 31 1.27 -3.28 13.63
C VAL A 31 0.58 -2.04 13.08
N GLY A 32 0.12 -1.13 13.94
CA GLY A 32 -0.53 0.12 13.48
C GLY A 32 0.39 1.02 12.66
N ALA A 33 1.68 1.13 13.04
CA ALA A 33 2.66 1.88 12.28
C ALA A 33 2.91 1.28 10.88
N ARG A 34 2.94 -0.06 10.79
CA ARG A 34 3.06 -0.78 9.52
C ARG A 34 1.83 -0.58 8.64
N ASP A 35 0.63 -0.67 9.19
CA ASP A 35 -0.61 -0.46 8.46
C ASP A 35 -0.68 0.97 7.89
N LYS A 36 -0.29 1.97 8.69
CA LYS A 36 -0.18 3.36 8.22
C LYS A 36 0.84 3.53 7.08
N ALA A 37 1.95 2.80 7.12
CA ALA A 37 2.94 2.81 6.04
C ALA A 37 2.36 2.18 4.75
N HIS A 38 1.63 1.08 4.86
CA HIS A 38 0.92 0.48 3.72
C HIS A 38 -0.11 1.45 3.13
N ASP A 39 -0.92 2.10 3.96
CA ASP A 39 -1.90 3.10 3.50
C ASP A 39 -1.24 4.29 2.80
N THR A 40 -0.13 4.79 3.35
CA THR A 40 0.63 5.88 2.73
C THR A 40 1.17 5.48 1.37
N ALA A 41 1.69 4.25 1.23
CA ALA A 41 2.16 3.74 -0.05
C ALA A 41 1.02 3.62 -1.07
N SER A 42 -0.16 3.16 -0.65
CA SER A 42 -1.36 3.07 -1.50
C SER A 42 -1.86 4.43 -1.95
N ILE A 43 -1.78 5.45 -1.10
CA ILE A 43 -2.11 6.84 -1.45
C ILE A 43 -1.15 7.35 -2.53
N ILE A 44 0.16 7.10 -2.38
CA ILE A 44 1.16 7.51 -3.37
C ILE A 44 0.91 6.80 -4.70
N TYR A 45 0.65 5.48 -4.66
CA TYR A 45 0.30 4.71 -5.84
C TYR A 45 -0.90 5.30 -6.58
N GLY A 46 -1.99 5.64 -5.87
CA GLY A 46 -3.18 6.24 -6.49
C GLY A 46 -2.93 7.60 -7.14
N ARG A 47 -2.04 8.41 -6.57
CA ARG A 47 -1.62 9.69 -7.17
C ARG A 47 -0.76 9.49 -8.42
N ASN A 48 0.19 8.56 -8.37
CA ASN A 48 1.00 8.21 -9.53
C ASN A 48 0.11 7.66 -10.65
N MET A 49 -0.87 6.82 -10.30
CA MET A 49 -1.83 6.30 -11.26
C MET A 49 -2.68 7.40 -11.91
N LEU A 50 -3.05 8.43 -11.15
CA LEU A 50 -3.72 9.60 -11.72
C LEU A 50 -2.80 10.27 -12.74
N THR A 51 -1.50 10.41 -12.43
CA THR A 51 -0.51 10.95 -13.37
C THR A 51 -0.38 10.08 -14.63
N HIS A 52 -0.33 8.74 -14.52
CA HIS A 52 -0.28 7.88 -15.70
C HIS A 52 -1.54 7.97 -16.56
N ALA A 53 -2.73 8.06 -15.93
CA ALA A 53 -3.98 8.27 -16.65
C ALA A 53 -4.03 9.66 -17.32
N THR A 54 -3.51 10.71 -16.66
CA THR A 54 -3.36 12.04 -17.28
C THR A 54 -2.39 12.03 -18.45
N ALA A 55 -1.29 11.28 -18.35
CA ALA A 55 -0.26 11.20 -19.39
C ALA A 55 -0.84 10.54 -20.64
N TRP A 56 -1.54 9.42 -20.47
CA TRP A 56 -2.21 8.72 -21.57
C TRP A 56 -3.24 9.61 -22.29
N LEU A 57 -4.05 10.37 -21.54
CA LEU A 57 -5.01 11.31 -22.15
C LEU A 57 -4.33 12.47 -22.88
N ALA A 58 -3.10 12.83 -22.49
CA ALA A 58 -2.36 13.93 -23.08
C ALA A 58 -1.51 13.51 -24.29
N ASP A 59 -1.30 12.20 -24.50
CA ASP A 59 -0.46 11.68 -25.59
C ASP A 59 -1.10 11.91 -26.97
N GLU A 60 -2.40 11.64 -27.12
CA GLU A 60 -3.15 11.92 -28.34
C GLU A 60 -4.37 12.83 -28.14
N PRO A 61 -4.59 13.83 -29.02
CA PRO A 61 -5.77 14.71 -28.96
C PRO A 61 -7.13 13.99 -29.10
N THR A 62 -7.11 12.77 -29.62
CA THR A 62 -8.33 11.96 -29.81
C THR A 62 -8.73 11.18 -28.56
N HIS A 63 -7.83 11.03 -27.58
CA HIS A 63 -8.14 10.33 -26.34
C HIS A 63 -9.15 11.10 -25.50
N LYS A 64 -10.17 10.37 -25.03
CA LYS A 64 -11.20 10.92 -24.16
C LYS A 64 -11.24 10.16 -22.85
N VAL A 65 -11.80 10.81 -21.82
CA VAL A 65 -12.05 10.17 -20.53
C VAL A 65 -12.94 8.92 -20.67
N SER A 66 -13.81 8.88 -21.68
CA SER A 66 -14.61 7.69 -22.01
C SER A 66 -13.78 6.45 -22.36
N ASP A 67 -12.55 6.65 -22.82
CA ASP A 67 -11.69 5.61 -23.40
C ASP A 67 -10.72 5.03 -22.37
N LEU A 68 -10.61 5.66 -21.20
CA LEU A 68 -9.83 5.15 -20.07
C LEU A 68 -10.23 3.71 -19.72
N GLN A 69 -9.25 2.86 -19.46
CA GLN A 69 -9.47 1.51 -19.00
C GLN A 69 -9.72 1.51 -17.49
N THR A 70 -10.72 0.73 -17.04
CA THR A 70 -11.09 0.71 -15.62
C THR A 70 -10.03 0.02 -14.76
N ALA A 71 -9.29 -0.94 -15.30
CA ALA A 71 -8.24 -1.65 -14.58
C ALA A 71 -6.94 -0.83 -14.54
N CYS A 72 -6.38 -0.58 -13.36
CA CYS A 72 -5.14 0.19 -13.25
C CYS A 72 -3.90 -0.54 -13.80
N LEU A 73 -3.94 -1.87 -13.95
CA LEU A 73 -2.86 -2.67 -14.54
C LEU A 73 -3.02 -2.86 -16.05
N ASP A 74 -3.92 -2.11 -16.68
CA ASP A 74 -4.10 -2.19 -18.12
C ASP A 74 -2.83 -1.76 -18.87
N ALA A 75 -2.58 -2.40 -20.02
CA ALA A 75 -1.44 -2.13 -20.87
C ALA A 75 -1.35 -0.66 -21.30
N THR A 76 -2.48 0.06 -21.39
CA THR A 76 -2.50 1.50 -21.70
C THR A 76 -1.69 2.30 -20.69
N TYR A 77 -1.83 1.99 -19.40
CA TYR A 77 -1.14 2.73 -18.34
C TYR A 77 0.28 2.23 -18.11
N VAL A 78 0.51 0.93 -18.32
CA VAL A 78 1.86 0.35 -18.25
C VAL A 78 2.75 0.90 -19.35
N ALA A 79 2.20 1.22 -20.53
CA ALA A 79 2.91 1.92 -21.59
C ALA A 79 3.37 3.33 -21.14
N GLU A 80 2.55 4.01 -20.33
CA GLU A 80 2.87 5.31 -19.69
C GLU A 80 3.77 5.18 -18.44
N GLY A 81 4.32 3.99 -18.18
CA GLY A 81 5.23 3.73 -17.07
C GLY A 81 4.56 3.37 -15.75
N ALA A 82 3.25 3.04 -15.74
CA ALA A 82 2.62 2.46 -14.56
C ALA A 82 3.15 1.05 -14.28
N GLU A 83 3.08 0.63 -13.01
CA GLU A 83 3.49 -0.72 -12.60
C GLU A 83 2.54 -1.78 -13.19
N SER A 84 3.11 -2.89 -13.69
CA SER A 84 2.34 -4.01 -14.25
C SER A 84 1.79 -4.99 -13.21
N ILE A 85 2.11 -4.77 -11.94
CA ILE A 85 1.68 -5.58 -10.79
C ILE A 85 1.38 -4.63 -9.64
N PHE A 86 0.37 -4.94 -8.82
CA PHE A 86 0.13 -4.15 -7.63
C PHE A 86 1.26 -4.29 -6.59
N PRO A 87 1.69 -3.17 -5.98
CA PRO A 87 2.57 -3.25 -4.82
C PRO A 87 1.84 -3.94 -3.67
N VAL A 88 2.58 -4.58 -2.76
CA VAL A 88 2.01 -5.35 -1.63
C VAL A 88 1.07 -4.54 -0.73
N SER A 89 1.14 -3.22 -0.79
CA SER A 89 0.28 -2.31 -0.04
C SER A 89 -1.09 -2.11 -0.67
N VAL A 90 -1.27 -2.40 -1.96
CA VAL A 90 -2.51 -2.18 -2.72
C VAL A 90 -3.21 -3.52 -2.95
N SER A 91 -4.48 -3.61 -2.60
CA SER A 91 -5.32 -4.79 -2.81
C SER A 91 -6.19 -4.68 -4.06
N ALA A 92 -6.60 -3.47 -4.43
CA ALA A 92 -7.32 -3.19 -5.67
C ALA A 92 -7.09 -1.75 -6.13
N CYS A 93 -7.22 -1.51 -7.42
CA CYS A 93 -7.23 -0.17 -8.00
C CYS A 93 -8.16 -0.12 -9.20
N GLU A 94 -8.93 0.96 -9.29
CA GLU A 94 -9.91 1.21 -10.33
C GLU A 94 -9.80 2.66 -10.85
N VAL A 95 -9.77 2.82 -12.17
CA VAL A 95 -9.94 4.12 -12.83
C VAL A 95 -11.43 4.36 -13.06
N GLN A 96 -11.96 5.39 -12.42
CA GLN A 96 -13.37 5.73 -12.41
C GLN A 96 -13.68 6.88 -13.37
N LYS A 97 -14.63 6.65 -14.28
CA LYS A 97 -15.17 7.68 -15.18
C LYS A 97 -16.29 8.40 -14.45
N LEU A 98 -16.08 9.67 -14.11
CA LEU A 98 -17.00 10.47 -13.29
C LEU A 98 -17.88 11.42 -14.15
N GLY A 99 -17.52 11.60 -15.42
CA GLY A 99 -18.25 12.42 -16.39
C GLY A 99 -17.55 12.43 -17.75
N ALA A 100 -18.01 13.29 -18.66
CA ALA A 100 -17.45 13.40 -20.01
C ALA A 100 -15.95 13.81 -20.00
N ASP A 101 -15.58 14.69 -19.07
CA ASP A 101 -14.22 15.22 -18.92
C ASP A 101 -13.64 15.02 -17.50
N ALA A 102 -14.33 14.25 -16.66
CA ALA A 102 -13.97 14.03 -15.27
C ALA A 102 -13.70 12.56 -14.98
N TYR A 103 -12.57 12.28 -14.35
CA TYR A 103 -12.20 10.94 -13.91
C TYR A 103 -11.50 10.98 -12.56
N GLY A 104 -11.39 9.80 -11.95
CA GLY A 104 -10.66 9.62 -10.71
C GLY A 104 -10.04 8.23 -10.62
N ILE A 105 -9.20 8.05 -9.61
CA ILE A 105 -8.59 6.77 -9.27
C ILE A 105 -9.08 6.38 -7.89
N LYS A 106 -9.65 5.19 -7.77
CA LYS A 106 -9.97 4.56 -6.49
C LYS A 106 -8.94 3.49 -6.21
N VAL A 107 -8.25 3.58 -5.08
CA VAL A 107 -7.27 2.57 -4.62
C VAL A 107 -7.74 2.01 -3.28
N THR A 108 -7.75 0.69 -3.16
CA THR A 108 -7.99 -0.01 -1.91
C THR A 108 -6.66 -0.52 -1.39
N SER A 109 -6.32 -0.12 -0.16
CA SER A 109 -5.13 -0.59 0.55
C SER A 109 -5.31 -2.03 1.05
N ARG A 110 -4.21 -2.71 1.37
CA ARG A 110 -4.21 -4.04 2.00
C ARG A 110 -4.90 -4.03 3.37
N THR A 111 -4.92 -2.88 4.04
CA THR A 111 -5.63 -2.66 5.31
C THR A 111 -7.16 -2.62 5.15
N GLY A 112 -7.66 -2.54 3.90
CA GLY A 112 -9.08 -2.36 3.58
C GLY A 112 -9.51 -0.89 3.44
N ASN A 113 -8.62 0.06 3.74
CA ASN A 113 -8.91 1.49 3.56
C ASN A 113 -8.98 1.86 2.07
N GLU A 114 -9.99 2.64 1.69
CA GLU A 114 -10.16 3.12 0.32
C GLU A 114 -9.78 4.60 0.20
N PHE A 115 -9.05 4.94 -0.86
CA PHE A 115 -8.62 6.29 -1.17
C PHE A 115 -9.05 6.64 -2.59
N GLN A 116 -9.65 7.82 -2.75
CA GLN A 116 -10.09 8.32 -4.05
C GLN A 116 -9.37 9.61 -4.40
N PHE A 117 -8.89 9.68 -5.64
CA PHE A 117 -8.21 10.84 -6.21
C PHE A 117 -9.01 11.28 -7.44
N ARG A 118 -9.24 12.58 -7.60
CA ARG A 118 -10.00 13.13 -8.72
C ARG A 118 -9.15 14.17 -9.44
N ASN A 119 -9.25 14.19 -10.77
CA ASN A 119 -8.73 15.28 -11.60
C ASN A 119 -9.78 16.39 -11.73
#